data_AF-A0AAJ6QSK5-F1
#
_entry.id   AF-A0AAJ6QSK5-F1
#
_cell.length_a   1.000
_cell.length_b   1.000
_cell.length_c   1.000
_cell.angle_alpha   90.00
_cell.angle_beta   90.00
_cell.angle_gamma   90.00
#
_symmetry.space_group_name_H-M   'P 1'
#
loop_
_entity.id
_entity.type
_entity.pdbx_description
1 polymer ?
#
loop_
_entity_poly.entity_id
_entity_poly.type
_entity_poly.pdbx_seq_one_letter_code
_entity_poly.pdbx_strand_id
1 'polypeptide(L)'
;MTVFANFQPQLSLYFAGLRALKPMTVKSFRQKTNTSKAPTDEATAELEYWASVGDSKPLYGADVDASLLHKDSESFNLRNLGTILDLEEKTILGVTTPYLYFGTWLSTFPWHVEDKNLYSINFLHQGEAKFWYGVSAGFGKRFEQVVSKLLPDQHENCAAFLRHKSTVVAPEILEARGIPVVRACQRQ
;
A
#
# COMPACT_ATOMS: atom_id res chain seq x y z
N MET A 1 -1.68 -7.97 -10.47
CA MET A 1 -1.14 -8.76 -9.35
C MET A 1 -2.28 -9.06 -8.38
N THR A 2 -2.38 -10.26 -7.82
CA THR A 2 -3.41 -10.61 -6.82
C THR A 2 -2.76 -10.80 -5.46
N VAL A 3 -3.32 -10.20 -4.42
CA VAL A 3 -2.88 -10.38 -3.02
C VAL A 3 -3.60 -11.60 -2.40
N PHE A 4 -2.89 -12.49 -1.71
CA PHE A 4 -3.43 -13.64 -0.97
C PHE A 4 -2.93 -13.54 0.47
N ALA A 5 -3.80 -13.50 1.48
CA ALA A 5 -3.36 -13.51 2.87
C ALA A 5 -3.10 -14.94 3.39
N ASN A 6 -1.91 -15.24 3.94
CA ASN A 6 -1.76 -16.35 4.90
C ASN A 6 -2.21 -15.85 6.29
N PHE A 7 -2.99 -16.66 6.99
CA PHE A 7 -3.89 -16.24 8.07
C PHE A 7 -3.44 -16.71 9.45
N GLN A 8 -3.37 -15.78 10.42
CA GLN A 8 -3.41 -16.09 11.85
C GLN A 8 -4.60 -15.33 12.51
N PRO A 9 -5.79 -15.96 12.60
CA PRO A 9 -7.05 -15.33 13.02
C PRO A 9 -6.98 -14.62 14.37
N GLN A 10 -6.21 -15.19 15.30
CA GLN A 10 -6.22 -14.77 16.69
C GLN A 10 -5.40 -13.49 16.94
N LEU A 11 -4.70 -12.97 15.93
CA LEU A 11 -3.78 -11.84 16.06
C LEU A 11 -4.06 -10.68 15.11
N SER A 12 -5.13 -10.74 14.30
CA SER A 12 -5.44 -9.76 13.23
C SER A 12 -4.21 -9.38 12.41
N LEU A 13 -3.43 -10.41 12.07
CA LEU A 13 -2.18 -10.33 11.34
C LEU A 13 -2.28 -11.17 10.07
N TYR A 14 -1.94 -10.55 8.94
CA TYR A 14 -2.19 -11.10 7.61
C TYR A 14 -0.95 -10.93 6.72
N PHE A 15 -0.70 -11.92 5.87
CA PHE A 15 0.44 -11.90 4.96
C PHE A 15 0.05 -11.79 3.50
N ALA A 16 0.19 -10.62 2.90
CA ALA A 16 -0.02 -10.39 1.47
C ALA A 16 1.00 -11.16 0.61
N GLY A 17 0.56 -12.23 -0.05
CA GLY A 17 1.26 -12.98 -1.09
C GLY A 17 0.81 -12.55 -2.48
N LEU A 18 1.70 -12.54 -3.47
CA LEU A 18 1.43 -11.98 -4.78
C LEU A 18 1.35 -13.05 -5.87
N ARG A 19 0.30 -13.03 -6.70
CA ARG A 19 0.22 -13.82 -7.94
C ARG A 19 0.18 -12.90 -9.15
N ALA A 20 1.13 -13.08 -10.06
CA ALA A 20 1.11 -12.43 -11.36
C ALA A 20 -0.03 -13.00 -12.22
N LEU A 21 -0.71 -12.12 -12.97
CA LEU A 21 -1.74 -12.47 -13.94
C LEU A 21 -1.28 -12.05 -15.32
N LYS A 22 -1.94 -12.58 -16.36
CA LYS A 22 -1.69 -12.13 -17.74
C LYS A 22 -1.94 -10.63 -17.86
N PRO A 23 -1.12 -9.90 -18.65
CA PRO A 23 -1.35 -8.49 -18.94
C PRO A 23 -2.77 -8.24 -19.45
N MET A 24 -3.35 -7.11 -19.07
CA MET A 24 -4.68 -6.71 -19.51
C MET A 24 -4.79 -5.20 -19.60
N THR A 25 -5.71 -4.71 -20.44
CA THR A 25 -5.99 -3.28 -20.57
C THR A 25 -6.80 -2.75 -19.38
N VAL A 26 -6.77 -1.44 -19.15
CA VAL A 26 -7.60 -0.78 -18.12
C VAL A 26 -9.09 -1.06 -18.34
N LYS A 27 -9.55 -1.11 -19.60
CA LYS A 27 -10.93 -1.48 -19.94
C LYS A 27 -11.28 -2.89 -19.46
N SER A 28 -10.40 -3.87 -19.71
CA SER A 28 -10.59 -5.25 -19.26
C SER A 28 -10.50 -5.38 -17.74
N PHE A 29 -9.58 -4.65 -17.11
CA PHE A 29 -9.47 -4.58 -15.65
C PHE A 29 -10.78 -4.11 -15.03
N ARG A 30 -11.30 -2.95 -15.47
CA ARG A 30 -12.57 -2.39 -14.99
C ARG A 30 -13.74 -3.35 -15.19
N GLN A 31 -13.83 -4.03 -16.34
CA GLN A 31 -14.89 -5.00 -16.59
C GLN A 31 -14.86 -6.19 -15.63
N LYS A 32 -13.67 -6.64 -15.22
CA LYS A 32 -13.50 -7.76 -14.28
C LYS A 32 -13.78 -7.39 -12.82
N THR A 33 -13.66 -6.12 -12.47
CA THR A 33 -13.65 -5.67 -11.06
C THR A 33 -14.91 -4.90 -10.66
N ASN A 34 -15.79 -4.57 -11.61
CA ASN A 34 -16.99 -3.75 -11.38
C ASN A 34 -18.15 -4.52 -10.68
N THR A 35 -17.85 -5.60 -9.96
CA THR A 35 -18.86 -6.47 -9.35
C THR A 35 -19.06 -6.23 -7.86
N SER A 36 -18.10 -5.59 -7.18
CA SER A 36 -18.13 -5.36 -5.73
C SER A 36 -17.88 -3.89 -5.45
N LYS A 37 -18.85 -3.22 -4.83
CA LYS A 37 -18.72 -1.84 -4.37
C LYS A 37 -18.30 -1.84 -2.91
N ALA A 38 -17.34 -0.97 -2.58
CA ALA A 38 -17.03 -0.65 -1.20
C ALA A 38 -18.24 0.05 -0.54
N PRO A 39 -18.37 -0.04 0.80
CA PRO A 39 -19.27 0.84 1.54
C PRO A 39 -18.94 2.31 1.27
N THR A 40 -19.97 3.17 1.27
CA THR A 40 -19.80 4.62 1.09
C THR A 40 -19.38 5.33 2.38
N ASP A 41 -19.71 4.75 3.53
CA ASP A 41 -19.32 5.26 4.84
C ASP A 41 -17.92 4.77 5.22
N GLU A 42 -17.08 5.67 5.73
CA GLU A 42 -15.68 5.37 6.01
C GLU A 42 -15.49 4.36 7.14
N ALA A 43 -16.26 4.51 8.23
CA ALA A 43 -16.14 3.63 9.39
C ALA A 43 -16.60 2.21 9.05
N THR A 44 -17.69 2.10 8.28
CA THR A 44 -18.20 0.83 7.75
C THR A 44 -17.19 0.21 6.79
N ALA A 45 -16.58 1.00 5.90
CA ALA A 45 -15.55 0.50 4.99
C ALA A 45 -14.32 -0.04 5.75
N GLU A 46 -13.81 0.68 6.75
CA GLU A 46 -12.69 0.21 7.57
C GLU A 46 -13.03 -1.10 8.30
N LEU A 47 -14.22 -1.19 8.90
CA LEU A 47 -14.69 -2.40 9.60
C LEU A 47 -14.81 -3.60 8.65
N GLU A 48 -15.47 -3.42 7.51
CA GLU A 48 -15.66 -4.49 6.51
C GLU A 48 -14.33 -4.91 5.88
N TYR A 49 -13.40 -3.97 5.69
CA TYR A 49 -12.06 -4.27 5.22
C TYR A 49 -11.36 -5.24 6.18
N TRP A 50 -11.28 -4.89 7.47
CA TRP A 50 -10.59 -5.74 8.45
C TRP A 50 -11.29 -7.08 8.68
N ALA A 51 -12.62 -7.13 8.52
CA ALA A 51 -13.37 -8.37 8.55
C ALA A 51 -13.09 -9.29 7.34
N SER A 52 -12.72 -8.73 6.18
CA SER A 52 -12.67 -9.46 4.91
C SER A 52 -11.26 -9.66 4.35
N VAL A 53 -10.27 -8.86 4.77
CA VAL A 53 -8.94 -8.79 4.13
C VAL A 53 -8.24 -10.15 4.09
N GLY A 54 -8.41 -10.97 5.12
CA GLY A 54 -7.79 -12.30 5.24
C GLY A 54 -8.26 -13.33 4.21
N ASP A 55 -9.51 -13.26 3.76
CA ASP A 55 -10.08 -14.22 2.80
C ASP A 55 -10.15 -13.67 1.37
N SER A 56 -9.96 -12.35 1.24
CA SER A 56 -10.06 -11.64 -0.02
C SER A 56 -8.89 -11.90 -0.96
N LYS A 57 -9.17 -11.87 -2.27
CA LYS A 57 -8.17 -12.00 -3.35
C LYS A 57 -8.37 -10.91 -4.39
N PRO A 58 -8.21 -9.63 -4.00
CA PRO A 58 -8.50 -8.50 -4.87
C PRO A 58 -7.53 -8.45 -6.07
N LEU A 59 -8.02 -7.92 -7.18
CA LEU A 59 -7.18 -7.59 -8.32
C LEU A 59 -6.53 -6.23 -8.10
N TYR A 60 -5.21 -6.15 -8.23
CA TYR A 60 -4.48 -4.89 -8.11
C TYR A 60 -3.58 -4.67 -9.32
N GLY A 61 -3.84 -3.61 -10.09
CA GLY A 61 -3.01 -3.16 -11.20
C GLY A 61 -1.94 -2.21 -10.69
N ALA A 62 -0.94 -2.74 -9.99
CA ALA A 62 0.14 -1.98 -9.38
C ALA A 62 1.37 -1.87 -10.29
N ASP A 63 2.25 -0.91 -9.99
CA ASP A 63 3.59 -0.76 -10.53
C ASP A 63 3.63 -0.62 -12.08
N VAL A 64 2.67 0.11 -12.63
CA VAL A 64 2.62 0.41 -14.07
C VAL A 64 3.47 1.65 -14.34
N ASP A 65 4.59 1.49 -15.04
CA ASP A 65 5.49 2.58 -15.45
C ASP A 65 4.81 3.53 -16.45
N ALA A 66 4.14 4.54 -15.92
CA ALA A 66 3.35 5.51 -16.66
C ALA A 66 3.03 6.74 -15.80
N SER A 67 2.61 7.82 -16.45
CA SER A 67 2.02 8.99 -15.79
C SER A 67 0.78 9.42 -16.55
N LEU A 68 -0.27 9.83 -15.83
CA LEU A 68 -1.44 10.49 -16.40
C LEU A 68 -1.32 12.02 -16.37
N LEU A 69 -0.32 12.56 -15.69
CA LEU A 69 -0.03 13.99 -15.72
C LEU A 69 0.59 14.36 -17.05
N HIS A 70 0.23 15.55 -17.54
CA HIS A 70 0.80 16.09 -18.75
C HIS A 70 2.32 16.28 -18.57
N LYS A 71 3.10 15.95 -19.59
CA LYS A 71 4.56 16.06 -19.55
C LYS A 71 5.05 17.49 -19.31
N ASP A 72 4.25 18.47 -19.75
CA ASP A 72 4.55 19.90 -19.66
C ASP A 72 3.86 20.55 -18.45
N SER A 73 3.36 19.77 -17.48
CA SER A 73 2.81 20.32 -16.24
C SER A 73 3.91 21.08 -15.49
N GLU A 74 3.70 22.37 -15.25
CA GLU A 74 4.67 23.23 -14.55
C GLU A 74 4.69 23.01 -13.03
N SER A 75 3.61 22.44 -12.47
CA SER A 75 3.48 22.14 -11.05
C SER A 75 3.16 20.67 -10.82
N PHE A 76 3.77 20.07 -9.79
CA PHE A 76 3.53 18.69 -9.36
C PHE A 76 3.74 17.64 -10.48
N ASN A 77 4.68 17.90 -11.40
CA ASN A 77 5.09 16.90 -12.37
C ASN A 77 5.86 15.79 -11.65
N LEU A 78 5.24 14.63 -11.46
CA LEU A 78 5.85 13.51 -10.74
C LEU A 78 7.12 12.95 -11.41
N ARG A 79 7.43 13.35 -12.65
CA ARG A 79 8.69 13.01 -13.33
C ARG A 79 9.83 13.99 -13.05
N ASN A 80 9.51 15.18 -12.54
CA ASN A 80 10.47 16.25 -12.27
C ASN A 80 9.88 17.15 -11.18
N LEU A 81 10.07 16.77 -9.92
CA LEU A 81 9.50 17.47 -8.77
C LEU A 81 10.33 18.68 -8.34
N GLY A 82 11.50 18.90 -8.95
CA GLY A 82 12.46 19.92 -8.56
C GLY A 82 13.19 19.61 -7.25
N THR A 83 13.32 18.33 -6.88
CA THR A 83 13.98 17.90 -5.64
C THR A 83 15.42 17.45 -5.91
N ILE A 84 16.22 17.27 -4.86
CA ILE A 84 17.58 16.73 -5.01
C ILE A 84 17.62 15.30 -5.61
N LEU A 85 16.49 14.57 -5.57
CA LEU A 85 16.38 13.25 -6.19
C LEU A 85 16.42 13.32 -7.72
N ASP A 86 16.07 14.46 -8.32
CA ASP A 86 16.13 14.66 -9.78
C ASP A 86 17.59 14.75 -10.29
N LEU A 87 18.57 14.83 -9.36
CA LEU A 87 20.00 14.74 -9.68
C LEU A 87 20.50 13.29 -9.80
N GLU A 88 19.68 12.29 -9.45
CA GLU A 88 20.04 10.88 -9.62
C GLU A 88 20.08 10.53 -11.11
N GLU A 89 21.25 10.11 -11.60
CA GLU A 89 21.46 9.77 -13.00
C GLU A 89 20.80 8.44 -13.38
N LYS A 90 20.56 7.56 -12.39
CA LYS A 90 19.97 6.24 -12.63
C LYS A 90 18.45 6.30 -12.65
N THR A 91 17.87 5.77 -13.72
CA THR A 91 16.45 5.45 -13.77
C THR A 91 16.16 4.24 -12.89
N ILE A 92 15.39 4.45 -11.82
CA ILE A 92 14.92 3.42 -10.90
C ILE A 92 13.40 3.48 -10.93
N LEU A 93 12.77 2.46 -11.54
CA LEU A 93 11.33 2.46 -11.77
C LEU A 93 10.55 2.57 -10.44
N GLY A 94 9.61 3.50 -10.38
CA GLY A 94 8.82 3.78 -9.18
C GLY A 94 9.52 4.65 -8.12
N VAL A 95 10.82 4.92 -8.26
CA VAL A 95 11.60 5.79 -7.37
C VAL A 95 11.92 7.11 -8.07
N THR A 96 12.57 7.06 -9.23
CA THR A 96 12.86 8.23 -10.07
C THR A 96 11.92 8.33 -11.27
N THR A 97 10.97 7.39 -11.41
CA THR A 97 9.86 7.47 -12.37
C THR A 97 8.51 7.21 -11.67
N PRO A 98 7.42 7.83 -12.13
CA PRO A 98 6.10 7.62 -11.54
C PRO A 98 5.53 6.24 -11.87
N TYR A 99 4.75 5.70 -10.93
CA TYR A 99 3.92 4.53 -11.14
C TYR A 99 2.43 4.87 -11.10
N LEU A 100 1.66 4.20 -11.96
CA LEU A 100 0.19 4.17 -11.88
C LEU A 100 -0.27 2.92 -11.13
N TYR A 101 -1.32 3.13 -10.33
CA TYR A 101 -1.97 2.10 -9.54
C TYR A 101 -3.47 2.08 -9.81
N PHE A 102 -3.98 0.91 -10.22
CA PHE A 102 -5.40 0.64 -10.44
C PHE A 102 -5.92 -0.26 -9.32
N GLY A 103 -6.59 0.35 -8.34
CA GLY A 103 -7.14 -0.35 -7.17
C GLY A 103 -8.54 -0.92 -7.41
N THR A 104 -8.91 -1.88 -6.55
CA THR A 104 -10.29 -2.37 -6.38
C THR A 104 -10.62 -2.39 -4.90
N TRP A 105 -11.89 -2.66 -4.56
CA TRP A 105 -12.24 -2.96 -3.18
C TRP A 105 -11.33 -4.06 -2.61
N LEU A 106 -10.89 -3.88 -1.36
CA LEU A 106 -9.94 -4.71 -0.61
C LEU A 106 -8.48 -4.75 -1.12
N SER A 107 -8.17 -4.12 -2.27
CA SER A 107 -6.76 -4.01 -2.71
C SER A 107 -5.92 -3.28 -1.66
N THR A 108 -4.78 -3.86 -1.28
CA THR A 108 -4.01 -3.48 -0.09
C THR A 108 -2.55 -3.22 -0.46
N PHE A 109 -1.97 -2.17 0.11
CA PHE A 109 -0.53 -1.97 0.18
C PHE A 109 -0.08 -2.18 1.64
N PRO A 110 0.77 -3.21 1.92
CA PRO A 110 1.14 -3.55 3.29
C PRO A 110 2.03 -2.50 3.98
N TRP A 111 2.25 -2.67 5.30
CA TRP A 111 3.11 -1.77 6.08
C TRP A 111 4.53 -1.75 5.53
N HIS A 112 5.05 -0.55 5.23
CA HIS A 112 6.42 -0.34 4.79
C HIS A 112 6.85 1.12 4.98
N VAL A 113 8.16 1.34 4.82
CA VAL A 113 8.74 2.63 4.48
C VAL A 113 9.26 2.56 3.05
N GLU A 114 9.41 3.72 2.41
CA GLU A 114 9.92 3.77 1.04
C GLU A 114 11.36 3.25 0.94
N ASP A 115 11.77 2.96 -0.29
CA ASP A 115 13.14 2.60 -0.58
C ASP A 115 14.09 3.72 -0.15
N LYS A 116 15.17 3.33 0.53
CA LYS A 116 16.12 4.24 1.18
C LYS A 116 15.49 5.22 2.19
N ASN A 117 14.28 4.95 2.68
CA ASN A 117 13.52 5.83 3.57
C ASN A 117 13.26 7.22 2.96
N LEU A 118 13.11 7.28 1.63
CA LEU A 118 12.79 8.51 0.93
C LEU A 118 11.35 8.96 1.25
N TYR A 119 11.04 10.18 0.82
CA TYR A 119 9.67 10.65 0.74
C TYR A 119 8.97 9.99 -0.46
N SER A 120 7.66 9.81 -0.35
CA SER A 120 6.79 9.50 -1.48
C SER A 120 5.71 10.56 -1.63
N ILE A 121 5.16 10.65 -2.83
CA ILE A 121 4.00 11.48 -3.15
C ILE A 121 2.98 10.61 -3.90
N ASN A 122 1.71 10.77 -3.56
CA ASN A 122 0.63 10.02 -4.17
C ASN A 122 -0.49 10.97 -4.60
N PHE A 123 -0.96 10.84 -5.84
CA PHE A 123 -2.08 11.60 -6.37
C PHE A 123 -3.20 10.66 -6.82
N LEU A 124 -4.40 10.85 -6.26
CA LEU A 124 -5.58 10.05 -6.60
C LEU A 124 -6.28 10.68 -7.81
N HIS A 125 -5.93 10.23 -9.01
CA HIS A 125 -6.47 10.80 -10.25
C HIS A 125 -8.00 10.69 -10.38
N GLN A 126 -8.56 9.52 -10.03
CA GLN A 126 -9.98 9.24 -10.17
C GLN A 126 -10.38 8.01 -9.35
N GLY A 127 -11.63 7.98 -8.89
CA GLY A 127 -12.28 6.79 -8.37
C GLY A 127 -12.66 6.92 -6.90
N GLU A 128 -12.75 5.77 -6.24
CA GLU A 128 -13.10 5.69 -4.82
C GLU A 128 -11.92 6.11 -3.92
N ALA A 129 -12.23 6.47 -2.68
CA ALA A 129 -11.23 6.92 -1.72
C ALA A 129 -10.18 5.84 -1.38
N LYS A 130 -8.99 6.30 -0.98
CA LYS A 130 -7.90 5.47 -0.49
C LYS A 130 -7.67 5.71 1.00
N PHE A 131 -7.72 4.65 1.78
CA PHE A 131 -7.45 4.68 3.22
C PHE A 131 -5.97 4.45 3.49
N TRP A 132 -5.44 5.25 4.42
CA TRP A 132 -4.04 5.24 4.82
C TRP A 132 -3.93 5.06 6.33
N TYR A 133 -3.01 4.19 6.73
CA TYR A 133 -2.53 4.08 8.11
C TYR A 133 -1.09 4.57 8.16
N GLY A 134 -0.76 5.38 9.16
CA GLY A 134 0.56 5.95 9.35
C GLY A 134 1.04 5.81 10.79
N VAL A 135 2.32 5.50 10.96
CA VAL A 135 3.00 5.59 12.25
C VAL A 135 4.05 6.69 12.12
N SER A 136 4.09 7.61 13.08
CA SER A 136 5.09 8.70 13.04
C SER A 136 6.51 8.14 13.15
N ALA A 137 7.47 8.80 12.50
CA ALA A 137 8.86 8.34 12.46
C ALA A 137 9.48 8.15 13.86
N GLY A 138 9.05 8.95 14.86
CA GLY A 138 9.49 8.81 16.25
C GLY A 138 9.13 7.46 16.89
N PHE A 139 8.09 6.79 16.38
CA PHE A 139 7.69 5.44 16.81
C PHE A 139 8.17 4.33 15.87
N GLY A 140 8.85 4.65 14.76
CA GLY A 140 9.22 3.68 13.72
C GLY A 140 10.04 2.49 14.23
N LYS A 141 11.10 2.73 15.02
CA LYS A 141 11.90 1.65 15.63
C LYS A 141 11.08 0.77 16.58
N ARG A 142 10.18 1.39 17.36
CA ARG A 142 9.32 0.66 18.31
C ARG A 142 8.27 -0.17 17.57
N PHE A 143 7.73 0.35 16.47
CA PHE A 143 6.87 -0.39 15.55
C PHE A 143 7.60 -1.63 15.01
N GLU A 144 8.80 -1.46 14.45
CA GLU A 144 9.60 -2.59 13.94
C GLU A 144 9.84 -3.64 15.04
N GLN A 145 10.25 -3.23 16.25
CA GLN A 145 10.42 -4.14 17.38
C GLN A 145 9.15 -4.90 17.76
N VAL A 146 7.99 -4.22 17.77
CA VAL A 146 6.70 -4.83 18.07
C VAL A 146 6.34 -5.86 17.01
N VAL A 147 6.44 -5.52 15.72
CA VAL A 147 6.08 -6.44 14.64
C VAL A 147 7.07 -7.60 14.53
N SER A 148 8.36 -7.39 14.76
CA SER A 148 9.35 -8.48 14.84
C SER A 148 9.05 -9.48 15.95
N LYS A 149 8.54 -9.03 17.10
CA LYS A 149 8.11 -9.94 18.18
C LYS A 149 6.83 -10.71 17.85
N LEU A 150 5.95 -10.12 17.04
CA LEU A 150 4.77 -10.81 16.52
C LEU A 150 5.12 -11.82 15.44
N LEU A 151 6.22 -11.58 14.71
CA LEU A 151 6.65 -12.36 13.55
C LEU A 151 8.12 -12.78 13.66
N PRO A 152 8.50 -13.58 14.67
CA PRO A 152 9.89 -13.96 14.91
C PRO A 152 10.49 -14.67 13.69
N ASP A 153 9.77 -15.62 13.09
CA ASP A 153 10.23 -16.37 11.91
C ASP A 153 10.56 -15.44 10.72
N GLN A 154 9.76 -14.39 10.49
CA GLN A 154 10.02 -13.43 9.40
C GLN A 154 11.25 -12.58 9.71
N HIS A 155 11.39 -12.17 10.97
CA HIS A 155 12.52 -11.37 11.42
C HIS A 155 13.85 -12.15 11.40
N GLU A 156 13.83 -13.42 11.81
CA GLU A 156 14.98 -14.33 11.75
C GLU A 156 15.45 -14.54 10.31
N ASN A 157 14.51 -14.69 9.37
CA ASN A 157 14.82 -14.82 7.95
C ASN A 157 15.33 -13.49 7.34
N CYS A 158 14.79 -12.36 7.77
CA CYS A 158 15.22 -11.04 7.31
C CYS A 158 14.92 -9.96 8.36
N ALA A 159 15.98 -9.32 8.88
CA ALA A 159 15.83 -8.25 9.87
C ALA A 159 14.98 -7.07 9.36
N ALA A 160 14.94 -6.85 8.05
CA ALA A 160 14.18 -5.78 7.38
C ALA A 160 12.95 -6.30 6.61
N PHE A 161 12.34 -7.41 7.04
CA PHE A 161 11.24 -8.09 6.32
C PHE A 161 10.03 -7.20 5.99
N LEU A 162 9.79 -6.10 6.73
CA LEU A 162 8.73 -5.13 6.40
C LEU A 162 8.92 -4.50 5.02
N ARG A 163 10.17 -4.43 4.52
CA ARG A 163 10.47 -3.99 3.14
C ARG A 163 9.98 -4.95 2.07
N HIS A 164 9.62 -6.18 2.43
CA HIS A 164 9.06 -7.16 1.50
C HIS A 164 7.60 -6.83 1.12
N LYS A 165 7.00 -5.79 1.72
CA LYS A 165 5.64 -5.30 1.44
C LYS A 165 4.62 -6.45 1.47
N SER A 166 4.73 -7.33 2.47
CA SER A 166 3.88 -8.51 2.65
C SER A 166 3.14 -8.54 3.98
N THR A 167 3.48 -7.67 4.94
CA THR A 167 2.94 -7.74 6.31
C THR A 167 1.83 -6.73 6.53
N VAL A 168 0.63 -7.23 6.84
CA VAL A 168 -0.55 -6.43 7.16
C VAL A 168 -0.91 -6.69 8.62
N VAL A 169 -1.02 -5.62 9.40
CA VAL A 169 -1.34 -5.68 10.84
C VAL A 169 -2.46 -4.68 11.09
N ALA A 170 -3.52 -5.12 11.76
CA ALA A 170 -4.62 -4.24 12.13
C ALA A 170 -4.16 -3.14 13.12
N PRO A 171 -4.61 -1.88 12.98
CA PRO A 171 -4.25 -0.77 13.86
C PRO A 171 -4.44 -1.09 15.35
N GLU A 172 -5.51 -1.81 15.70
CA GLU A 172 -5.88 -2.13 17.08
C GLU A 172 -4.78 -2.96 17.77
N ILE A 173 -4.09 -3.82 17.01
CA ILE A 173 -2.99 -4.67 17.49
C ILE A 173 -1.75 -3.81 17.84
N LEU A 174 -1.51 -2.77 17.05
CA LEU A 174 -0.42 -1.81 17.23
C LEU A 174 -0.71 -0.86 18.39
N GLU A 175 -1.92 -0.32 18.43
CA GLU A 175 -2.41 0.59 19.47
C GLU A 175 -2.42 -0.10 20.84
N ALA A 176 -2.87 -1.36 20.93
CA ALA A 176 -2.81 -2.16 22.15
C ALA A 176 -1.37 -2.40 22.67
N ARG A 177 -0.35 -2.19 21.83
CA ARG A 177 1.08 -2.31 22.18
C ARG A 177 1.76 -0.94 22.33
N GLY A 178 0.96 0.13 22.37
CA GLY A 178 1.40 1.50 22.57
C GLY A 178 2.11 2.10 21.35
N ILE A 179 1.72 1.68 20.14
CA ILE A 179 2.12 2.31 18.88
C ILE A 179 0.92 3.14 18.38
N PRO A 180 0.98 4.48 18.44
CA PRO A 180 -0.08 5.32 17.89
C PRO A 180 -0.17 5.19 16.37
N VAL A 181 -1.38 4.93 15.87
CA VAL A 181 -1.68 4.85 14.43
C VAL A 181 -2.55 6.05 14.03
N VAL A 182 -2.12 6.74 12.99
CA VAL A 182 -2.88 7.82 12.34
C VAL A 182 -3.65 7.23 11.16
N ARG A 183 -4.93 7.59 11.03
CA ARG A 183 -5.80 7.19 9.93
C ARG A 183 -6.03 8.41 9.03
N ALA A 184 -5.99 8.22 7.72
CA ALA A 184 -6.33 9.26 6.75
C ALA A 184 -7.09 8.67 5.57
N CYS A 185 -8.10 9.40 5.08
CA CYS A 185 -8.86 9.02 3.90
C CYS A 185 -8.59 10.03 2.78
N GLN A 186 -7.86 9.60 1.76
CA GLN A 186 -7.53 10.39 0.59
C GLN A 186 -8.68 10.28 -0.42
N ARG A 187 -9.25 11.41 -0.79
CA ARG A 187 -10.28 11.54 -1.84
C ARG A 187 -9.70 12.23 -3.08
N GLN A 188 -10.43 12.13 -4.18
CA GLN A 188 -10.17 12.86 -5.41
C GLN A 188 -10.33 14.37 -5.19
#